data_AF-A0AA46A6N9-F1
#
_entry.id   AF-A0AA46A6N9-F1
#
_cell.length_a   1.000
_cell.length_b   1.000
_cell.length_c   1.000
_cell.angle_alpha   90.00
_cell.angle_beta   90.00
_cell.angle_gamma   90.00
#
_symmetry.space_group_name_H-M   'P 1'
#
loop_
_entity.id
_entity.type
_entity.pdbx_description
1 polymer ?
#
loop_
_entity_poly.entity_id
_entity_poly.type
_entity_poly.pdbx_seq_one_letter_code
_entity_poly.pdbx_strand_id
1 'polypeptide(L)'
;MELHQISLTGAVGRIRSGEISALEYSTALVERAQAFSTLNAFTYFDPERVLDAARQADLRQARGEALGPLHGVPLAIKDSIDIEGLPTGGGTPVLRDNIVRRTAPMIRSLFDAGALCFGKTNLYELAFGITSNNRHTGAVRNPCDSERSAGGSSGGSAAAVAAGMVPAAIGSDTAGSVRIPAAHCGILGFRPSHGRYDSTGFMPLFPSRDAPGVMARSVEDPLRSVGRRALLSGANLLAIGDGSAERWELLQFARAEPVGDGIWEIRERLRGQAGTDGVMPRLWPAGSLVVLIDGAVRQVALPPSARGQERFWRIGPALRAPDDASYRGLVTGARGIGLRPYAPCHLRIEGRRVSWIRRARVDGDGWDGPDVPLGEAREAYLLRLSRGGEVIHQVQVPVPEYRVPEEVWSAALAGGAFTVAVAQLSDQFGAGPFVRRDFNDGA
;
A
#
# COMPACT_ATOMS: atom_id res chain seq x y z
N MET A 1 -5.05 -15.20 23.04
CA MET A 1 -4.39 -13.95 22.60
C MET A 1 -5.06 -12.82 23.37
N GLU A 2 -4.28 -11.95 24.01
CA GLU A 2 -4.81 -10.84 24.80
C GLU A 2 -5.53 -9.83 23.88
N LEU A 3 -6.67 -9.30 24.29
CA LEU A 3 -7.48 -8.39 23.46
C LEU A 3 -6.67 -7.18 23.00
N HIS A 4 -5.81 -6.62 23.85
CA HIS A 4 -4.97 -5.46 23.52
C HIS A 4 -3.93 -5.72 22.41
N GLN A 5 -3.71 -6.98 22.01
CA GLN A 5 -2.76 -7.35 20.95
C GLN A 5 -3.39 -7.39 19.55
N ILE A 6 -4.74 -7.44 19.44
CA ILE A 6 -5.40 -7.52 18.13
C ILE A 6 -5.12 -6.26 17.29
N SER A 7 -5.00 -6.41 15.97
CA SER A 7 -4.80 -5.27 15.05
C SER A 7 -6.03 -4.35 15.01
N LEU A 8 -5.90 -3.15 14.44
CA LEU A 8 -7.04 -2.24 14.24
C LEU A 8 -8.15 -2.92 13.42
N THR A 9 -7.76 -3.51 12.28
CA THR A 9 -8.68 -4.25 11.41
C THR A 9 -9.30 -5.46 12.09
N GLY A 10 -8.52 -6.21 12.87
CA GLY A 10 -9.00 -7.33 13.67
C GLY A 10 -10.04 -6.89 14.72
N ALA A 11 -9.77 -5.81 15.45
CA ALA A 11 -10.71 -5.25 16.43
C ALA A 11 -12.03 -4.84 15.78
N VAL A 12 -11.97 -4.07 14.68
CA VAL A 12 -13.17 -3.66 13.94
C VAL A 12 -13.99 -4.87 13.48
N GLY A 13 -13.33 -5.90 12.93
CA GLY A 13 -14.00 -7.11 12.45
C GLY A 13 -14.77 -7.82 13.56
N ARG A 14 -14.11 -8.04 14.71
CA ARG A 14 -14.68 -8.76 15.86
C ARG A 14 -15.77 -7.98 16.58
N ILE A 15 -15.63 -6.65 16.69
CA ILE A 15 -16.69 -5.80 17.26
C ILE A 15 -17.92 -5.82 16.36
N ARG A 16 -17.74 -5.59 15.05
CA ARG A 16 -18.86 -5.55 14.10
C ARG A 16 -19.58 -6.90 13.94
N SER A 17 -18.89 -8.02 14.13
CA SER A 17 -19.51 -9.35 14.14
C SER A 17 -20.22 -9.69 15.45
N GLY A 18 -19.96 -8.93 16.52
CA GLY A 18 -20.44 -9.23 17.87
C GLY A 18 -19.65 -10.34 18.56
N GLU A 19 -18.47 -10.73 18.05
CA GLU A 19 -17.57 -11.68 18.71
C GLU A 19 -17.01 -11.11 20.03
N ILE A 20 -16.73 -9.80 20.04
CA ILE A 20 -16.37 -9.04 21.23
C ILE A 20 -17.18 -7.73 21.25
N SER A 21 -17.38 -7.14 22.42
CA SER A 21 -18.00 -5.79 22.52
C SER A 21 -16.96 -4.67 22.44
N ALA A 22 -17.39 -3.47 22.04
CA ALA A 22 -16.54 -2.28 22.09
C ALA A 22 -16.13 -1.96 23.53
N LEU A 23 -17.02 -2.18 24.50
CA LEU A 23 -16.74 -2.02 25.93
C LEU A 23 -15.67 -2.99 26.42
N GLU A 24 -15.80 -4.28 26.10
CA GLU A 24 -14.83 -5.30 26.48
C GLU A 24 -13.44 -4.98 25.91
N TYR A 25 -13.39 -4.62 24.61
CA TYR A 25 -12.14 -4.23 23.97
C TYR A 25 -11.53 -2.98 24.61
N SER A 26 -12.34 -1.94 24.82
CA SER A 26 -11.88 -0.68 25.43
C SER A 26 -11.43 -0.86 26.87
N THR A 27 -12.05 -1.77 27.62
CA THR A 27 -11.65 -2.11 29.00
C THR A 27 -10.24 -2.68 29.01
N ALA A 28 -9.95 -3.65 28.15
CA ALA A 28 -8.60 -4.23 28.03
C ALA A 28 -7.54 -3.18 27.63
N LEU A 29 -7.90 -2.22 26.76
CA LEU A 29 -7.00 -1.12 26.37
C LEU A 29 -6.75 -0.13 27.51
N VAL A 30 -7.78 0.20 28.30
CA VAL A 30 -7.68 1.07 29.49
C VAL A 30 -6.79 0.42 30.54
N GLU A 31 -7.00 -0.85 30.86
CA GLU A 31 -6.16 -1.61 31.80
C GLU A 31 -4.70 -1.62 31.33
N ARG A 32 -4.47 -1.82 30.03
CA ARG A 32 -3.14 -1.78 29.42
C ARG A 32 -2.49 -0.40 29.56
N ALA A 33 -3.23 0.68 29.32
CA ALA A 33 -2.73 2.05 29.47
C ALA A 33 -2.37 2.37 30.92
N GLN A 34 -3.17 1.92 31.88
CA GLN A 34 -2.88 2.09 33.32
C GLN A 34 -1.62 1.32 33.74
N ALA A 35 -1.48 0.07 33.29
CA ALA A 35 -0.31 -0.77 33.58
C ALA A 35 1.01 -0.19 33.01
N PHE A 36 0.94 0.57 31.92
CA PHE A 36 2.09 1.20 31.26
C PHE A 36 2.13 2.72 31.43
N SER A 37 1.49 3.25 32.48
CA SER A 37 1.44 4.68 32.79
C SER A 37 2.83 5.33 32.94
N THR A 38 3.84 4.55 33.36
CA THR A 38 5.24 5.00 33.47
C THR A 38 5.87 5.40 32.13
N LEU A 39 5.30 4.97 31.00
CA LEU A 39 5.74 5.41 29.67
C LEU A 39 5.37 6.87 29.35
N ASN A 40 4.44 7.44 30.12
CA ASN A 40 4.01 8.84 30.00
C ASN A 40 3.48 9.19 28.60
N ALA A 41 2.70 8.28 28.02
CA ALA A 41 2.23 8.37 26.63
C ALA A 41 1.10 9.39 26.41
N PHE A 42 0.40 9.80 27.46
CA PHE A 42 -0.79 10.66 27.39
C PHE A 42 -0.64 11.93 28.23
N THR A 43 -1.05 13.07 27.68
CA THR A 43 -1.22 14.34 28.44
C THR A 43 -2.64 14.46 29.00
N TYR A 44 -3.61 13.82 28.35
CA TYR A 44 -4.99 13.72 28.82
C TYR A 44 -5.51 12.31 28.56
N PHE A 45 -5.95 11.63 29.62
CA PHE A 45 -6.53 10.30 29.59
C PHE A 45 -7.63 10.21 30.64
N ASP A 46 -8.84 9.86 30.19
CA ASP A 46 -10.04 9.74 31.03
C ASP A 46 -10.68 8.36 30.75
N PRO A 47 -10.35 7.34 31.57
CA PRO A 47 -10.87 5.99 31.42
C PRO A 47 -12.39 5.92 31.34
N GLU A 48 -13.11 6.63 32.21
CA GLU A 48 -14.57 6.57 32.26
C GLU A 48 -15.18 7.12 30.97
N ARG A 49 -14.63 8.23 30.45
CA ARG A 49 -15.06 8.77 29.15
C ARG A 49 -14.85 7.79 28.00
N VAL A 50 -13.75 7.01 28.01
CA VAL A 50 -13.50 5.97 26.99
C VAL A 50 -14.52 4.84 27.11
N LEU A 51 -14.76 4.35 28.32
CA LEU A 51 -15.69 3.25 28.59
C LEU A 51 -17.15 3.65 28.30
N ASP A 52 -17.55 4.88 28.62
CA ASP A 52 -18.87 5.41 28.26
C ASP A 52 -19.06 5.49 26.75
N ALA A 53 -18.06 6.00 26.02
CA ALA A 53 -18.11 6.05 24.57
C ALA A 53 -18.24 4.64 23.95
N ALA A 54 -17.56 3.66 24.55
CA ALA A 54 -17.65 2.26 24.13
C ALA A 54 -19.03 1.65 24.42
N ARG A 55 -19.60 1.87 25.62
CA ARG A 55 -20.98 1.48 25.95
C ARG A 55 -21.99 2.06 24.96
N GLN A 56 -21.82 3.33 24.58
CA GLN A 56 -22.68 3.96 23.59
C GLN A 56 -22.52 3.33 22.20
N ALA A 57 -21.31 2.94 21.80
CA ALA A 57 -21.10 2.21 20.55
C ALA A 57 -21.84 0.86 20.55
N ASP A 58 -21.71 0.07 21.62
CA ASP A 58 -22.41 -1.20 21.77
C ASP A 58 -23.94 -1.04 21.73
N LEU A 59 -24.47 -0.01 22.40
CA LEU A 59 -25.90 0.29 22.37
C LEU A 59 -26.40 0.65 20.96
N ARG A 60 -25.60 1.39 20.17
CA ARG A 60 -25.93 1.70 18.77
C ARG A 60 -25.97 0.44 17.90
N GLN A 61 -25.00 -0.46 18.11
CA GLN A 61 -24.96 -1.76 17.42
C GLN A 61 -26.16 -2.64 17.81
N ALA A 62 -26.51 -2.72 19.09
CA ALA A 62 -27.66 -3.48 19.57
C ALA A 62 -29.00 -2.94 19.01
N ARG A 63 -29.10 -1.63 18.75
CA ARG A 63 -30.26 -1.00 18.08
C ARG A 63 -30.30 -1.22 16.57
N GLY A 64 -29.30 -1.89 15.97
CA GLY A 64 -29.23 -2.12 14.53
C GLY A 64 -28.94 -0.85 13.73
N GLU A 65 -28.31 0.16 14.33
CA GLU A 65 -27.90 1.37 13.61
C GLU A 65 -26.81 1.06 12.57
N ALA A 66 -26.70 1.92 11.55
CA ALA A 66 -25.64 1.80 10.55
C ALA A 66 -24.25 1.97 11.19
N LEU A 67 -23.41 0.93 11.09
CA LEU A 67 -22.07 0.90 11.67
C LEU A 67 -21.02 1.41 10.69
N GLY A 68 -20.31 2.47 11.09
CA GLY A 68 -19.18 3.01 10.34
C GLY A 68 -17.97 2.05 10.30
N PRO A 69 -17.02 2.26 9.37
CA PRO A 69 -15.91 1.34 9.13
C PRO A 69 -14.88 1.26 10.27
N LEU A 70 -14.96 2.14 11.28
CA LEU A 70 -14.11 2.13 12.48
C LEU A 70 -14.94 1.94 13.76
N HIS A 71 -16.17 1.42 13.64
CA HIS A 71 -17.12 1.32 14.74
C HIS A 71 -16.52 0.68 15.99
N GLY A 72 -16.61 1.40 17.11
CA GLY A 72 -16.31 0.91 18.45
C GLY A 72 -14.82 0.85 18.80
N VAL A 73 -13.92 1.26 17.89
CA VAL A 73 -12.47 1.16 18.14
C VAL A 73 -11.89 2.48 18.68
N PRO A 74 -11.20 2.46 19.84
CA PRO A 74 -10.51 3.65 20.35
C PRO A 74 -9.22 3.99 19.60
N LEU A 75 -9.05 5.28 19.29
CA LEU A 75 -7.84 5.85 18.68
C LEU A 75 -7.22 6.89 19.61
N ALA A 76 -5.90 6.90 19.70
CA ALA A 76 -5.18 7.95 20.40
C ALA A 76 -4.87 9.12 19.47
N ILE A 77 -5.06 10.35 19.93
CA ILE A 77 -4.89 11.55 19.09
C ILE A 77 -3.79 12.43 19.70
N LYS A 78 -2.85 12.93 18.92
CA LYS A 78 -1.78 13.82 19.42
C LYS A 78 -2.37 15.09 20.07
N ASP A 79 -1.77 15.53 21.17
CA ASP A 79 -2.23 16.70 21.94
C ASP A 79 -2.21 18.03 21.17
N SER A 80 -1.51 18.08 20.04
CA SER A 80 -1.48 19.21 19.11
C SER A 80 -2.63 19.18 18.08
N ILE A 81 -3.67 18.37 18.29
CA ILE A 81 -4.80 18.19 17.36
C ILE A 81 -6.11 18.44 18.09
N ASP A 82 -6.96 19.29 17.51
CA ASP A 82 -8.19 19.78 18.11
C ASP A 82 -9.26 18.68 18.21
N ILE A 83 -9.80 18.53 19.42
CA ILE A 83 -10.99 17.73 19.71
C ILE A 83 -11.90 18.57 20.61
N GLU A 84 -13.11 18.83 20.15
CA GLU A 84 -14.10 19.60 20.91
C GLU A 84 -14.24 19.09 22.35
N GLY A 85 -14.20 20.03 23.30
CA GLY A 85 -14.36 19.74 24.73
C GLY A 85 -13.13 19.13 25.41
N LEU A 86 -12.03 18.90 24.68
CA LEU A 86 -10.76 18.41 25.24
C LEU A 86 -9.66 19.47 25.19
N PRO A 87 -8.67 19.40 26.10
CA PRO A 87 -7.49 20.24 26.03
C PRO A 87 -6.70 19.95 24.75
N THR A 88 -6.18 21.01 24.13
CA THR A 88 -5.18 20.95 23.07
C THR A 88 -4.01 21.80 23.50
N GLY A 89 -3.10 21.16 24.24
CA GLY A 89 -2.04 21.84 24.97
C GLY A 89 -0.72 21.97 24.21
N GLY A 90 -0.53 21.21 23.13
CA GLY A 90 0.74 21.21 22.39
C GLY A 90 1.95 20.83 23.25
N GLY A 91 1.75 20.25 24.44
CA GLY A 91 2.81 19.98 25.41
C GLY A 91 3.48 21.23 25.99
N THR A 92 2.85 22.40 25.89
CA THR A 92 3.38 23.66 26.46
C THR A 92 2.52 24.11 27.65
N PRO A 93 3.10 24.71 28.72
CA PRO A 93 2.33 25.19 29.86
C PRO A 93 1.34 26.30 29.48
N VAL A 94 1.63 27.09 28.45
CA VAL A 94 0.79 28.24 28.03
C VAL A 94 -0.58 27.80 27.52
N LEU A 95 -0.67 26.60 26.94
CA LEU A 95 -1.90 26.07 26.34
C LEU A 95 -2.50 24.90 27.12
N ARG A 96 -1.98 24.58 28.31
CA ARG A 96 -2.39 23.39 29.09
C ARG A 96 -3.91 23.26 29.24
N ASP A 97 -4.59 24.37 29.49
CA ASP A 97 -6.03 24.44 29.73
C ASP A 97 -6.81 24.99 28.52
N ASN A 98 -6.20 24.98 27.32
CA ASN A 98 -6.83 25.40 26.09
C ASN A 98 -7.88 24.38 25.63
N ILE A 99 -9.11 24.54 26.10
CA ILE A 99 -10.27 23.74 25.68
C ILE A 99 -10.81 24.27 24.35
N VAL A 100 -10.69 23.46 23.30
CA VAL A 100 -11.10 23.86 21.95
C VAL A 100 -12.58 23.61 21.69
N ARG A 101 -13.19 24.45 20.85
CA ARG A 101 -14.64 24.44 20.55
C ARG A 101 -15.03 23.65 19.30
N ARG A 102 -14.05 23.08 18.59
CA ARG A 102 -14.30 22.31 17.36
C ARG A 102 -13.32 21.14 17.30
N THR A 103 -13.78 20.02 16.75
CA THR A 103 -12.90 18.92 16.37
C THR A 103 -12.31 19.19 14.99
N ALA A 104 -11.02 18.89 14.80
CA ALA A 104 -10.37 18.93 13.49
C ALA A 104 -11.17 18.10 12.46
N PRO A 105 -11.44 18.59 11.23
CA PRO A 105 -12.30 17.89 10.26
C PRO A 105 -11.85 16.46 9.92
N MET A 106 -10.53 16.23 9.87
CA MET A 106 -9.97 14.89 9.68
C MET A 106 -10.30 13.95 10.84
N ILE A 107 -10.20 14.44 12.09
CA ILE A 107 -10.57 13.67 13.29
C ILE A 107 -12.09 13.46 13.35
N ARG A 108 -12.88 14.46 12.96
CA ARG A 108 -14.34 14.35 12.86
C ARG A 108 -14.74 13.22 11.91
N SER A 109 -14.07 13.12 10.75
CA SER A 109 -14.29 12.03 9.79
C SER A 109 -14.03 10.64 10.39
N LEU A 110 -13.06 10.51 11.30
CA LEU A 110 -12.79 9.25 12.02
C LEU A 110 -13.91 8.92 13.02
N PHE A 111 -14.40 9.92 13.76
CA PHE A 111 -15.50 9.74 14.71
C PHE A 111 -16.83 9.46 14.01
N ASP A 112 -17.10 10.10 12.87
CA ASP A 112 -18.27 9.83 12.03
C ASP A 112 -18.20 8.41 11.44
N ALA A 113 -16.98 7.91 11.19
CA ALA A 113 -16.73 6.51 10.85
C ALA A 113 -16.87 5.54 12.04
N GLY A 114 -17.21 6.03 13.24
CA GLY A 114 -17.49 5.24 14.44
C GLY A 114 -16.31 5.00 15.37
N ALA A 115 -15.14 5.62 15.11
CA ALA A 115 -14.00 5.55 16.02
C ALA A 115 -14.26 6.30 17.33
N LEU A 116 -13.60 5.88 18.40
CA LEU A 116 -13.69 6.49 19.73
C LEU A 116 -12.40 7.26 20.05
N CYS A 117 -12.50 8.29 20.90
CA CYS A 117 -11.33 9.03 21.38
C CYS A 117 -10.77 8.36 22.64
N PHE A 118 -9.60 7.74 22.56
CA PHE A 118 -8.95 7.15 23.73
C PHE A 118 -8.30 8.19 24.66
N GLY A 119 -7.69 9.22 24.08
CA GLY A 119 -6.99 10.26 24.84
C GLY A 119 -6.11 11.16 23.97
N LYS A 120 -5.52 12.19 24.60
CA LYS A 120 -4.55 13.10 23.97
C LYS A 120 -3.13 12.63 24.30
N THR A 121 -2.34 12.35 23.27
CA THR A 121 -0.98 11.78 23.41
C THR A 121 0.08 12.84 23.59
N ASN A 122 1.04 12.52 24.46
CA ASN A 122 2.17 13.35 24.79
C ASN A 122 3.13 13.51 23.60
N LEU A 123 3.88 14.61 23.61
CA LEU A 123 4.66 15.11 22.49
C LEU A 123 5.81 15.97 22.97
N TYR A 124 6.79 16.18 22.09
CA TYR A 124 7.73 17.28 22.28
C TYR A 124 6.99 18.62 22.17
N GLU A 125 7.33 19.57 23.04
CA GLU A 125 6.69 20.88 23.13
C GLU A 125 6.54 21.54 21.75
N LEU A 126 5.31 21.94 21.43
CA LEU A 126 4.89 22.56 20.16
C LEU A 126 5.33 21.77 18.91
N ALA A 127 5.44 20.45 19.06
CA ALA A 127 5.93 19.54 18.04
C ALA A 127 7.40 19.78 17.59
N PHE A 128 8.16 20.64 18.27
CA PHE A 128 9.49 21.11 17.85
C PHE A 128 10.64 20.33 18.49
N GLY A 129 10.69 19.02 18.24
CA GLY A 129 11.80 18.17 18.69
C GLY A 129 11.57 16.69 18.40
N ILE A 130 12.65 15.91 18.38
CA ILE A 130 12.65 14.53 17.87
C ILE A 130 12.73 13.45 18.97
N THR A 131 12.61 13.83 20.24
CA THR A 131 12.78 12.89 21.38
C THR A 131 11.53 12.75 22.26
N SER A 132 10.57 13.66 22.15
CA SER A 132 9.45 13.81 23.10
C SER A 132 9.92 13.82 24.58
N ASN A 133 11.14 14.29 24.82
CA ASN A 133 11.64 14.65 26.14
C ASN A 133 11.18 16.07 26.46
N ASN A 134 9.97 16.18 27.01
CA ASN A 134 9.33 17.46 27.27
C ASN A 134 9.56 17.86 28.74
N ARG A 135 10.09 19.06 28.98
CA ARG A 135 10.35 19.58 30.33
C ARG A 135 9.07 19.77 31.16
N HIS A 136 7.93 19.99 30.50
CA HIS A 136 6.68 20.40 31.13
C HIS A 136 5.71 19.25 31.34
N THR A 137 5.65 18.31 30.38
CA THR A 137 4.79 17.12 30.45
C THR A 137 5.56 15.85 30.78
N GLY A 138 6.88 15.94 30.97
CA GLY A 138 7.76 14.79 31.21
C GLY A 138 8.17 14.06 29.94
N ALA A 139 9.22 13.25 30.04
CA ALA A 139 9.72 12.46 28.92
C ALA A 139 8.78 11.30 28.57
N VAL A 140 8.56 11.08 27.27
CA VAL A 140 7.92 9.84 26.78
C VAL A 140 8.98 8.75 26.64
N ARG A 141 8.78 7.63 27.33
CA ARG A 141 9.73 6.51 27.37
C ARG A 141 9.40 5.48 26.30
N ASN A 142 10.43 4.83 25.76
CA ASN A 142 10.26 3.79 24.76
C ASN A 142 9.71 2.50 25.39
N PRO A 143 8.65 1.88 24.85
CA PRO A 143 8.11 0.63 25.39
C PRO A 143 9.09 -0.55 25.41
N CYS A 144 10.08 -0.57 24.51
CA CYS A 144 11.08 -1.65 24.44
C CYS A 144 12.25 -1.44 25.42
N ASP A 145 12.52 -0.20 25.82
CA ASP A 145 13.59 0.17 26.76
C ASP A 145 13.21 1.51 27.42
N SER A 146 12.75 1.45 28.68
CA SER A 146 12.20 2.62 29.39
C SER A 146 13.23 3.71 29.69
N GLU A 147 14.54 3.41 29.55
CA GLU A 147 15.62 4.40 29.70
C GLU A 147 15.88 5.18 28.41
N ARG A 148 15.19 4.83 27.31
CA ARG A 148 15.32 5.49 26.00
C ARG A 148 14.10 6.31 25.63
N SER A 149 14.34 7.26 24.73
CA SER A 149 13.30 8.07 24.11
C SER A 149 12.44 7.26 23.14
N ALA A 150 11.13 7.49 23.16
CA ALA A 150 10.18 7.00 22.16
C ALA A 150 10.28 7.71 20.79
N GLY A 151 11.27 8.61 20.60
CA GLY A 151 11.35 9.49 19.44
C GLY A 151 10.32 10.63 19.50
N GLY A 152 10.21 11.41 18.43
CA GLY A 152 9.35 12.59 18.44
C GLY A 152 9.19 13.29 17.10
N SER A 153 8.29 14.27 17.02
CA SER A 153 7.56 14.82 18.17
C SER A 153 6.31 14.05 18.59
N SER A 154 5.82 13.07 17.81
CA SER A 154 4.64 12.26 18.16
C SER A 154 4.99 11.02 19.01
N GLY A 155 5.88 11.17 20.00
CA GLY A 155 6.41 10.06 20.78
C GLY A 155 5.35 9.33 21.61
N GLY A 156 4.42 10.07 22.24
CA GLY A 156 3.32 9.47 23.01
C GLY A 156 2.41 8.62 22.13
N SER A 157 2.14 9.07 20.89
CA SER A 157 1.36 8.31 19.91
C SER A 157 2.04 6.97 19.58
N ALA A 158 3.36 6.99 19.34
CA ALA A 158 4.09 5.77 19.01
C ALA A 158 4.22 4.82 20.21
N ALA A 159 4.55 5.36 21.39
CA ALA A 159 4.64 4.57 22.61
C ALA A 159 3.29 3.89 22.94
N ALA A 160 2.17 4.60 22.80
CA ALA A 160 0.84 4.05 23.04
C ALA A 160 0.49 2.89 22.11
N VAL A 161 0.79 3.02 20.80
CA VAL A 161 0.53 1.96 19.82
C VAL A 161 1.43 0.75 20.05
N ALA A 162 2.73 0.98 20.26
CA ALA A 162 3.73 -0.07 20.47
C ALA A 162 3.52 -0.84 21.77
N ALA A 163 3.10 -0.16 22.85
CA ALA A 163 2.77 -0.80 24.12
C ALA A 163 1.41 -1.54 24.12
N GLY A 164 0.63 -1.44 23.03
CA GLY A 164 -0.70 -2.05 22.94
C GLY A 164 -1.80 -1.29 23.69
N MET A 165 -1.58 -0.03 24.07
CA MET A 165 -2.58 0.80 24.75
C MET A 165 -3.71 1.21 23.81
N VAL A 166 -3.40 1.35 22.52
CA VAL A 166 -4.37 1.59 21.44
C VAL A 166 -3.96 0.83 20.18
N PRO A 167 -4.90 0.46 19.30
CA PRO A 167 -4.58 -0.18 18.02
C PRO A 167 -3.92 0.78 17.01
N ALA A 168 -4.30 2.05 17.04
CA ALA A 168 -3.73 3.07 16.17
C ALA A 168 -3.79 4.48 16.80
N ALA A 169 -2.96 5.38 16.27
CA ALA A 169 -2.89 6.76 16.71
C ALA A 169 -2.74 7.74 15.55
N ILE A 170 -3.24 8.97 15.72
CA ILE A 170 -3.07 10.07 14.79
C ILE A 170 -2.03 11.05 15.33
N GLY A 171 -0.98 11.28 14.56
CA GLY A 171 0.07 12.25 14.85
C GLY A 171 0.16 13.34 13.79
N SER A 172 1.14 14.24 13.96
CA SER A 172 1.56 15.20 12.94
C SER A 172 3.01 14.96 12.55
N ASP A 173 3.32 15.02 11.26
CA ASP A 173 4.67 14.89 10.71
C ASP A 173 5.03 16.17 9.95
N THR A 174 6.03 16.90 10.45
CA THR A 174 6.59 18.07 9.77
C THR A 174 7.90 17.74 9.08
N ALA A 175 8.81 17.06 9.79
CA ALA A 175 10.14 16.67 9.31
C ALA A 175 10.54 15.24 9.71
N GLY A 176 9.54 14.38 9.97
CA GLY A 176 9.74 13.04 10.51
C GLY A 176 8.96 12.75 11.77
N SER A 177 8.15 13.70 12.27
CA SER A 177 7.52 13.58 13.60
C SER A 177 6.50 12.45 13.74
N VAL A 178 6.15 11.73 12.67
CA VAL A 178 5.45 10.43 12.73
C VAL A 178 6.42 9.27 12.46
N ARG A 179 7.28 9.40 11.45
CA ARG A 179 8.18 8.32 11.01
C ARG A 179 9.31 8.02 12.01
N ILE A 180 9.90 9.03 12.65
CA ILE A 180 10.96 8.91 13.65
C ILE A 180 10.46 8.12 14.89
N PRO A 181 9.39 8.56 15.58
CA PRO A 181 8.92 7.82 16.75
C PRO A 181 8.40 6.42 16.39
N ALA A 182 7.80 6.25 15.21
CA ALA A 182 7.42 4.92 14.73
C ALA A 182 8.63 3.98 14.57
N ALA A 183 9.73 4.47 13.98
CA ALA A 183 10.97 3.71 13.86
C ALA A 183 11.60 3.39 15.23
N HIS A 184 11.57 4.34 16.17
CA HIS A 184 12.09 4.14 17.52
C HIS A 184 11.29 3.09 18.31
N CYS A 185 9.97 3.07 18.15
CA CYS A 185 9.08 2.17 18.87
C CYS A 185 8.76 0.87 18.11
N GLY A 186 9.35 0.65 16.92
CA GLY A 186 9.18 -0.58 16.15
C GLY A 186 7.78 -0.78 15.58
N ILE A 187 7.11 0.29 15.16
CA ILE A 187 5.75 0.27 14.61
C ILE A 187 5.67 0.92 13.23
N LEU A 188 4.52 0.81 12.57
CA LEU A 188 4.24 1.52 11.32
C LEU A 188 3.98 3.01 11.61
N GLY A 189 4.61 3.89 10.84
CA GLY A 189 4.33 5.31 10.82
C GLY A 189 4.20 5.81 9.40
N PHE A 190 2.98 6.18 8.99
CA PHE A 190 2.69 6.67 7.65
C PHE A 190 2.50 8.19 7.65
N ARG A 191 3.41 8.87 6.95
CA ARG A 191 3.25 10.28 6.56
C ARG A 191 2.70 10.32 5.13
N PRO A 192 1.48 10.83 4.90
CA PRO A 192 0.96 11.03 3.55
C PRO A 192 1.66 12.19 2.84
N SER A 193 1.44 12.31 1.53
CA SER A 193 1.79 13.52 0.77
C SER A 193 1.16 14.76 1.42
N HIS A 194 1.90 15.88 1.41
CA HIS A 194 1.39 17.14 1.94
C HIS A 194 0.09 17.55 1.22
N GLY A 195 -0.89 18.07 1.97
CA GLY A 195 -2.22 18.43 1.48
C GLY A 195 -3.17 17.25 1.22
N ARG A 196 -2.74 16.00 1.43
CA ARG A 196 -3.61 14.82 1.24
C ARG A 196 -4.81 14.78 2.18
N TYR A 197 -4.61 15.20 3.42
CA TYR A 197 -5.66 15.30 4.43
C TYR A 197 -5.75 16.75 4.90
N ASP A 198 -6.97 17.19 5.21
CA ASP A 198 -7.21 18.49 5.82
C ASP A 198 -6.50 18.55 7.17
N SER A 199 -5.60 19.52 7.32
CA SER A 199 -4.84 19.78 8.55
C SER A 199 -5.47 20.90 9.40
N THR A 200 -6.67 21.38 9.07
CA THR A 200 -7.40 22.34 9.89
C THR A 200 -7.62 21.76 11.30
N GLY A 201 -7.32 22.55 12.33
CA GLY A 201 -7.34 22.10 13.72
C GLY A 201 -6.13 21.27 14.15
N PHE A 202 -5.08 21.19 13.33
CA PHE A 202 -3.76 20.75 13.77
C PHE A 202 -2.95 22.00 14.10
N MET A 203 -2.32 22.02 15.27
CA MET A 203 -1.44 23.12 15.67
C MET A 203 -0.28 23.24 14.67
N PRO A 204 -0.09 24.40 14.03
CA PRO A 204 0.91 24.56 12.99
C PRO A 204 2.32 24.61 13.60
N LEU A 205 3.27 23.95 12.94
CA LEU A 205 4.69 24.14 13.18
C LEU A 205 5.35 24.78 11.95
N PHE A 206 5.24 24.11 10.79
CA PHE A 206 5.61 24.66 9.50
C PHE A 206 4.52 24.28 8.50
N PRO A 207 3.50 25.14 8.28
CA PRO A 207 2.31 24.79 7.50
C PRO A 207 2.59 24.21 6.11
N SER A 208 3.67 24.64 5.44
CA SER A 208 4.08 24.12 4.13
C SER A 208 4.64 22.69 4.14
N ARG A 209 4.82 22.10 5.33
CA ARG A 209 5.39 20.76 5.55
C ARG A 209 4.57 19.90 6.50
N ASP A 210 3.66 20.47 7.27
CA ASP A 210 2.84 19.74 8.21
C ASP A 210 1.92 18.76 7.46
N ALA A 211 1.84 17.53 7.95
CA ALA A 211 0.98 16.49 7.41
C ALA A 211 0.40 15.64 8.55
N PRO A 212 -0.93 15.44 8.61
CA PRO A 212 -1.55 14.45 9.49
C PRO A 212 -1.03 13.05 9.14
N GLY A 213 -0.53 12.30 10.11
CA GLY A 213 0.00 10.95 9.88
C GLY A 213 -0.62 9.91 10.80
N VAL A 214 -0.56 8.66 10.37
CA VAL A 214 -1.16 7.51 11.06
C VAL A 214 -0.06 6.61 11.60
N MET A 215 -0.25 6.08 12.80
CA MET A 215 0.60 5.06 13.41
C MET A 215 -0.21 3.82 13.78
N ALA A 216 0.32 2.63 13.51
CA ALA A 216 -0.33 1.34 13.78
C ALA A 216 0.71 0.22 13.98
N ARG A 217 0.30 -0.95 14.48
CA ARG A 217 1.24 -2.06 14.79
C ARG A 217 1.68 -2.89 13.58
N SER A 218 0.85 -3.06 12.54
CA SER A 218 1.20 -3.91 11.40
C SER A 218 0.76 -3.31 10.06
N VAL A 219 1.39 -3.78 8.97
CA VAL A 219 1.07 -3.46 7.55
C VAL A 219 -0.20 -4.20 7.09
N GLU A 220 -0.81 -4.99 7.96
CA GLU A 220 -2.08 -5.65 7.69
C GLU A 220 -3.24 -4.64 7.62
N ASP A 221 -3.08 -3.48 8.27
CA ASP A 221 -4.09 -2.41 8.26
C ASP A 221 -4.30 -1.72 6.88
N PRO A 222 -3.31 -1.61 5.96
CA PRO A 222 -3.55 -1.15 4.58
C PRO A 222 -4.00 -2.20 3.57
N LEU A 223 -3.92 -3.52 3.84
CA LEU A 223 -4.49 -4.56 2.96
C LEU A 223 -6.00 -4.64 3.16
N ARG A 224 -6.73 -3.59 2.77
CA ARG A 224 -8.18 -3.52 2.92
C ARG A 224 -8.91 -3.91 1.65
N SER A 225 -10.10 -4.44 1.80
CA SER A 225 -11.03 -4.59 0.68
C SER A 225 -11.50 -3.21 0.18
N VAL A 226 -11.71 -3.08 -1.14
CA VAL A 226 -12.26 -1.88 -1.79
C VAL A 226 -13.44 -2.26 -2.65
N GLY A 227 -14.42 -1.36 -2.75
CA GLY A 227 -15.57 -1.57 -3.64
C GLY A 227 -15.15 -1.57 -5.12
N ARG A 228 -15.92 -2.25 -5.98
CA ARG A 228 -15.65 -2.40 -7.42
C ARG A 228 -15.34 -1.07 -8.12
N ARG A 229 -16.06 0.00 -7.81
CA ARG A 229 -15.81 1.32 -8.39
C ARG A 229 -14.41 1.85 -8.03
N ALA A 230 -14.00 1.74 -6.77
CA ALA A 230 -12.68 2.18 -6.32
C ALA A 230 -11.56 1.33 -6.96
N LEU A 231 -11.77 0.02 -7.08
CA LEU A 231 -10.86 -0.88 -7.79
C LEU A 231 -10.67 -0.44 -9.26
N LEU A 232 -11.76 -0.21 -9.98
CA LEU A 232 -11.73 0.25 -11.37
C LEU A 232 -11.14 1.67 -11.52
N SER A 233 -11.14 2.47 -10.45
CA SER A 233 -10.46 3.78 -10.38
C SER A 233 -9.00 3.70 -9.93
N GLY A 234 -8.40 2.51 -9.86
CA GLY A 234 -6.96 2.34 -9.58
C GLY A 234 -6.59 2.03 -8.12
N ALA A 235 -7.55 1.84 -7.23
CA ALA A 235 -7.25 1.49 -5.84
C ALA A 235 -6.63 0.09 -5.71
N ASN A 236 -5.97 -0.17 -4.58
CA ASN A 236 -5.36 -1.45 -4.21
C ASN A 236 -4.34 -2.00 -5.21
N LEU A 237 -3.52 -1.13 -5.82
CA LEU A 237 -2.39 -1.55 -6.61
C LEU A 237 -1.30 -2.15 -5.70
N LEU A 238 -0.77 -3.28 -6.10
CA LEU A 238 0.22 -4.07 -5.38
C LEU A 238 1.29 -4.54 -6.36
N ALA A 239 2.54 -4.43 -5.94
CA ALA A 239 3.69 -5.03 -6.62
C ALA A 239 4.16 -6.24 -5.81
N ILE A 240 4.44 -7.34 -6.50
CA ILE A 240 5.10 -8.51 -5.94
C ILE A 240 6.34 -8.83 -6.76
N GLY A 241 7.46 -9.08 -6.10
CA GLY A 241 8.70 -9.41 -6.77
C GLY A 241 9.67 -10.12 -5.86
N ASP A 242 10.67 -10.78 -6.44
CA ASP A 242 11.69 -11.53 -5.68
C ASP A 242 12.87 -10.65 -5.25
N GLY A 243 12.76 -9.33 -5.43
CA GLY A 243 13.82 -8.35 -5.16
C GLY A 243 14.77 -8.11 -6.33
N SER A 244 14.72 -8.89 -7.41
CA SER A 244 15.49 -8.62 -8.63
C SER A 244 14.88 -7.48 -9.45
N ALA A 245 15.65 -6.78 -10.29
CA ALA A 245 15.14 -5.67 -11.09
C ALA A 245 14.09 -6.08 -12.15
N GLU A 246 14.04 -7.36 -12.52
CA GLU A 246 13.27 -7.82 -13.68
C GLU A 246 12.06 -8.70 -13.34
N ARG A 247 11.98 -9.24 -12.12
CA ARG A 247 10.86 -10.09 -11.69
C ARG A 247 9.97 -9.35 -10.70
N TRP A 248 9.28 -8.34 -11.23
CA TRP A 248 8.21 -7.63 -10.53
C TRP A 248 6.92 -7.70 -11.32
N GLU A 249 5.82 -7.91 -10.60
CA GLU A 249 4.49 -8.02 -11.17
C GLU A 249 3.54 -7.09 -10.44
N LEU A 250 2.78 -6.32 -11.22
CA LEU A 250 1.78 -5.38 -10.74
C LEU A 250 0.39 -5.98 -10.90
N LEU A 251 -0.42 -5.89 -9.84
CA LEU A 251 -1.82 -6.31 -9.83
C LEU A 251 -2.62 -5.44 -8.88
N GLN A 252 -3.93 -5.34 -9.12
CA GLN A 252 -4.89 -4.81 -8.18
C GLN A 252 -5.73 -5.94 -7.57
N PHE A 253 -6.34 -5.69 -6.41
CA PHE A 253 -7.24 -6.65 -5.76
C PHE A 253 -8.44 -5.94 -5.11
N ALA A 254 -9.63 -6.52 -5.23
CA ALA A 254 -10.82 -5.98 -4.59
C ALA A 254 -10.94 -6.42 -3.13
N ARG A 255 -10.60 -7.68 -2.84
CA ARG A 255 -10.75 -8.26 -1.51
C ARG A 255 -9.41 -8.65 -0.92
N ALA A 256 -9.26 -8.35 0.35
CA ALA A 256 -8.19 -8.83 1.22
C ALA A 256 -8.87 -9.29 2.51
N GLU A 257 -8.75 -10.57 2.79
CA GLU A 257 -9.35 -11.23 3.96
C GLU A 257 -8.24 -11.89 4.79
N PRO A 258 -8.13 -11.59 6.09
CA PRO A 258 -7.15 -12.25 6.94
C PRO A 258 -7.57 -13.71 7.15
N VAL A 259 -6.66 -14.65 6.88
CA VAL A 259 -6.89 -16.10 7.06
C VAL A 259 -5.93 -16.73 8.09
N GLY A 260 -5.05 -15.91 8.67
CA GLY A 260 -4.12 -16.27 9.73
C GLY A 260 -3.18 -15.10 10.03
N ASP A 261 -2.31 -15.25 11.03
CA ASP A 261 -1.37 -14.20 11.44
C ASP A 261 -0.37 -13.88 10.31
N GLY A 262 -0.40 -12.65 9.79
CA GLY A 262 0.42 -12.26 8.65
C GLY A 262 0.00 -12.90 7.33
N ILE A 263 -1.13 -13.62 7.28
CA ILE A 263 -1.59 -14.36 6.10
C ILE A 263 -2.91 -13.77 5.61
N TRP A 264 -2.88 -13.33 4.36
CA TRP A 264 -4.01 -12.70 3.68
C TRP A 264 -4.39 -13.48 2.44
N GLU A 265 -5.68 -13.74 2.28
CA GLU A 265 -6.24 -14.18 1.03
C GLU A 265 -6.68 -12.96 0.21
N ILE A 266 -6.10 -12.79 -0.98
CA ILE A 266 -6.50 -11.74 -1.93
C ILE A 266 -7.37 -12.33 -3.04
N ARG A 267 -8.55 -11.73 -3.26
CA ARG A 267 -9.51 -12.18 -4.27
C ARG A 267 -9.92 -11.03 -5.20
N GLU A 268 -10.59 -11.39 -6.30
CA GLU A 268 -11.07 -10.44 -7.31
C GLU A 268 -9.94 -9.55 -7.83
N ARG A 269 -8.87 -10.20 -8.29
CA ARG A 269 -7.67 -9.52 -8.80
C ARG A 269 -7.95 -8.92 -10.17
N LEU A 270 -7.53 -7.69 -10.35
CA LEU A 270 -7.59 -6.98 -11.63
C LEU A 270 -6.17 -6.68 -12.10
N ARG A 271 -5.89 -6.92 -13.38
CA ARG A 271 -4.71 -6.38 -14.03
C ARG A 271 -5.14 -5.10 -14.74
N GLY A 272 -5.09 -3.97 -14.01
CA GLY A 272 -5.37 -2.66 -14.56
C GLY A 272 -4.26 -2.19 -15.51
N GLN A 273 -4.28 -0.91 -15.89
CA GLN A 273 -3.30 -0.29 -16.81
C GLN A 273 -1.83 -0.49 -16.38
N ALA A 274 -1.56 -0.53 -15.07
CA ALA A 274 -0.23 -0.78 -14.52
C ALA A 274 0.18 -2.26 -14.50
N GLY A 275 -0.73 -3.18 -14.82
CA GLY A 275 -0.47 -4.62 -14.81
C GLY A 275 0.57 -5.01 -15.85
N THR A 276 1.35 -6.06 -15.57
CA THR A 276 2.54 -6.44 -16.37
C THR A 276 2.36 -7.69 -17.24
N ASP A 277 1.18 -8.30 -17.21
CA ASP A 277 0.85 -9.54 -17.93
C ASP A 277 1.85 -10.68 -17.61
N GLY A 278 1.79 -11.16 -16.37
CA GLY A 278 1.77 -12.59 -16.08
C GLY A 278 3.03 -13.39 -16.34
N VAL A 279 4.24 -12.84 -16.12
CA VAL A 279 5.41 -13.69 -15.83
C VAL A 279 5.43 -13.96 -14.32
N MET A 280 4.27 -14.37 -13.79
CA MET A 280 4.12 -14.74 -12.39
C MET A 280 4.39 -16.24 -12.26
N PRO A 281 5.35 -16.65 -11.44
CA PRO A 281 5.48 -18.06 -11.10
C PRO A 281 4.20 -18.53 -10.37
N ARG A 282 3.93 -19.84 -10.42
CA ARG A 282 2.84 -20.43 -9.63
C ARG A 282 3.03 -20.17 -8.13
N LEU A 283 4.29 -20.12 -7.70
CA LEU A 283 4.70 -19.83 -6.34
C LEU A 283 5.87 -18.84 -6.37
N TRP A 284 5.72 -17.72 -5.67
CA TRP A 284 6.83 -16.82 -5.42
C TRP A 284 7.74 -17.43 -4.34
N PRO A 285 9.07 -17.40 -4.50
CA PRO A 285 9.98 -17.96 -3.51
C PRO A 285 9.86 -17.21 -2.18
N ALA A 286 10.14 -17.90 -1.08
CA ALA A 286 10.29 -17.27 0.22
C ALA A 286 11.34 -16.14 0.16
N GLY A 287 11.06 -15.01 0.82
CA GLY A 287 11.87 -13.79 0.70
C GLY A 287 11.41 -12.83 -0.40
N SER A 288 10.40 -13.19 -1.19
CA SER A 288 9.75 -12.24 -2.11
C SER A 288 9.12 -11.08 -1.35
N LEU A 289 9.18 -9.90 -1.95
CA LEU A 289 8.65 -8.65 -1.43
C LEU A 289 7.26 -8.41 -1.99
N VAL A 290 6.37 -7.95 -1.11
CA VAL A 290 5.04 -7.46 -1.46
C VAL A 290 4.96 -6.00 -1.05
N VAL A 291 4.64 -5.13 -2.00
CA VAL A 291 4.63 -3.68 -1.81
C VAL A 291 3.29 -3.13 -2.26
N LEU A 292 2.57 -2.46 -1.36
CA LEU A 292 1.39 -1.68 -1.73
C LEU A 292 1.82 -0.39 -2.40
N ILE A 293 1.22 -0.11 -3.56
CA ILE A 293 1.53 1.05 -4.37
C ILE A 293 0.41 2.07 -4.17
N ASP A 294 0.73 3.18 -3.51
CA ASP A 294 -0.20 4.25 -3.13
C ASP A 294 -0.33 5.35 -4.20
N GLY A 295 0.14 5.08 -5.43
CA GLY A 295 0.13 6.00 -6.56
C GLY A 295 1.31 6.99 -6.61
N ALA A 296 2.20 6.98 -5.61
CA ALA A 296 3.43 7.79 -5.64
C ALA A 296 4.45 7.26 -6.68
N VAL A 297 4.46 5.95 -6.89
CA VAL A 297 5.34 5.30 -7.86
C VAL A 297 4.79 5.53 -9.27
N ARG A 298 5.54 6.26 -10.08
CA ARG A 298 5.23 6.48 -11.50
C ARG A 298 6.18 5.68 -12.37
N GLN A 299 5.70 5.26 -13.54
CA GLN A 299 6.57 4.68 -14.55
C GLN A 299 7.61 5.71 -14.97
N VAL A 300 8.89 5.33 -14.87
CA VAL A 300 10.00 6.18 -15.30
C VAL A 300 10.07 6.14 -16.82
N ALA A 301 10.03 7.31 -17.45
CA ALA A 301 10.28 7.42 -18.88
C ALA A 301 11.74 7.01 -19.16
N LEU A 302 11.91 5.95 -19.94
CA LEU A 302 13.22 5.43 -20.33
C LEU A 302 13.34 5.47 -21.85
N PRO A 303 14.26 6.26 -22.41
CA PRO A 303 14.53 6.19 -23.84
C PRO A 303 15.12 4.81 -24.18
N PRO A 304 14.96 4.33 -25.43
CA PRO A 304 15.46 3.02 -25.84
C PRO A 304 16.94 2.81 -25.52
N SER A 305 17.75 3.88 -25.65
CA SER A 305 19.18 3.88 -25.37
C SER A 305 19.54 3.63 -23.92
N ALA A 306 18.66 3.98 -22.97
CA ALA A 306 18.94 3.88 -21.53
C ALA A 306 18.60 2.49 -20.94
N ARG A 307 18.09 1.56 -21.75
CA ARG A 307 17.75 0.20 -21.33
C ARG A 307 18.97 -0.69 -21.27
N GLY A 308 19.02 -1.58 -20.28
CA GLY A 308 20.15 -2.49 -20.07
C GLY A 308 21.44 -1.80 -19.61
N GLN A 309 21.48 -0.45 -19.57
CA GLN A 309 22.59 0.29 -19.00
C GLN A 309 22.57 0.17 -17.47
N GLU A 310 23.76 0.03 -16.90
CA GLU A 310 23.94 0.09 -15.46
C GLU A 310 23.64 1.50 -14.94
N ARG A 311 22.84 1.55 -13.88
CA ARG A 311 22.53 2.77 -13.13
C ARG A 311 23.10 2.65 -11.74
N PHE A 312 23.81 3.70 -11.34
CA PHE A 312 24.42 3.80 -10.02
C PHE A 312 23.54 4.68 -9.15
N TRP A 313 22.88 4.05 -8.18
CA TRP A 313 22.03 4.71 -7.20
C TRP A 313 22.82 4.95 -5.92
N ARG A 314 22.56 6.10 -5.29
CA ARG A 314 22.97 6.38 -3.92
C ARG A 314 21.70 6.56 -3.10
N ILE A 315 21.51 5.70 -2.11
CA ILE A 315 20.31 5.65 -1.28
C ILE A 315 20.71 6.07 0.13
N GLY A 316 20.25 7.24 0.57
CA GLY A 316 20.60 7.80 1.87
C GLY A 316 19.78 9.05 2.22
N PRO A 317 20.07 9.68 3.37
CA PRO A 317 19.30 10.83 3.86
C PRO A 317 19.47 12.05 2.96
N ALA A 318 18.36 12.57 2.42
CA ALA A 318 18.36 13.68 1.45
C ALA A 318 19.05 14.98 1.92
N LEU A 319 19.23 15.18 3.23
CA LEU A 319 19.88 16.36 3.82
C LEU A 319 21.39 16.18 4.02
N ARG A 320 21.94 15.00 3.75
CA ARG A 320 23.38 14.73 3.87
C ARG A 320 24.05 14.73 2.50
N ALA A 321 25.33 15.08 2.50
CA ALA A 321 26.13 15.08 1.29
C ALA A 321 26.17 13.67 0.66
N PRO A 322 26.17 13.52 -0.68
CA PRO A 322 26.12 12.22 -1.35
C PRO A 322 27.31 11.29 -1.12
N ASP A 323 28.37 11.78 -0.48
CA ASP A 323 29.58 11.08 -0.06
C ASP A 323 29.57 10.70 1.43
N ASP A 324 28.53 11.08 2.18
CA ASP A 324 28.35 10.70 3.57
C ASP A 324 28.21 9.17 3.71
N ALA A 325 28.87 8.61 4.71
CA ALA A 325 28.93 7.16 4.95
C ALA A 325 27.55 6.49 5.18
N SER A 326 26.48 7.27 5.45
CA SER A 326 25.12 6.75 5.55
C SER A 326 24.49 6.36 4.20
N TYR A 327 25.06 6.80 3.08
CA TYR A 327 24.58 6.42 1.75
C TYR A 327 25.01 5.01 1.38
N ARG A 328 24.07 4.21 0.88
CA ARG A 328 24.33 2.90 0.31
C ARG A 328 24.32 2.99 -1.21
N GLY A 329 25.33 2.38 -1.84
CA GLY A 329 25.36 2.21 -3.29
C GLY A 329 24.46 1.06 -3.72
N LEU A 330 23.74 1.24 -4.82
CA LEU A 330 23.05 0.16 -5.51
C LEU A 330 23.31 0.30 -7.00
N VAL A 331 23.74 -0.77 -7.66
CA VAL A 331 23.87 -0.80 -9.11
C VAL A 331 22.74 -1.64 -9.68
N THR A 332 22.00 -1.10 -10.63
CA THR A 332 20.94 -1.85 -11.32
C THR A 332 21.07 -1.69 -12.83
N GLY A 333 21.06 -2.79 -13.57
CA GLY A 333 20.68 -2.80 -14.99
C GLY A 333 19.23 -3.23 -15.11
N ALA A 334 18.42 -2.52 -15.89
CA ALA A 334 17.03 -2.89 -16.13
C ALA A 334 16.69 -2.86 -17.61
N ARG A 335 16.06 -3.92 -18.12
CA ARG A 335 15.55 -3.96 -19.50
C ARG A 335 14.34 -3.07 -19.76
N GLY A 336 13.75 -2.49 -18.71
CA GLY A 336 12.55 -1.67 -18.81
C GLY A 336 11.28 -2.51 -18.98
N ILE A 337 11.06 -3.51 -18.12
CA ILE A 337 9.90 -4.43 -18.19
C ILE A 337 8.53 -3.71 -18.21
N GLY A 338 8.47 -2.50 -17.66
CA GLY A 338 7.31 -1.60 -17.73
C GLY A 338 6.94 -1.13 -19.15
N LEU A 339 7.83 -1.29 -20.14
CA LEU A 339 7.62 -0.90 -21.54
C LEU A 339 7.27 -2.08 -22.47
N ARG A 340 7.37 -3.31 -21.98
CA ARG A 340 7.09 -4.55 -22.74
C ARG A 340 5.65 -4.61 -23.31
N PRO A 341 5.40 -5.00 -24.56
CA PRO A 341 4.03 -5.27 -25.01
C PRO A 341 3.31 -6.33 -24.18
N TYR A 342 1.99 -6.29 -24.14
CA TYR A 342 1.21 -7.42 -23.62
C TYR A 342 1.24 -8.60 -24.57
N ALA A 343 1.06 -9.82 -24.04
CA ALA A 343 0.87 -10.98 -24.89
C ALA A 343 -0.45 -10.82 -25.65
N PRO A 344 -0.49 -11.00 -26.98
CA PRO A 344 -1.75 -10.99 -27.72
C PRO A 344 -2.76 -11.96 -27.11
N CYS A 345 -4.05 -11.65 -27.21
CA CYS A 345 -5.11 -12.53 -26.69
C CYS A 345 -5.87 -13.23 -27.82
N HIS A 346 -6.70 -14.21 -27.46
CA HIS A 346 -7.55 -14.94 -28.40
C HIS A 346 -6.80 -15.54 -29.61
N LEU A 347 -5.63 -16.16 -29.38
CA LEU A 347 -4.92 -16.90 -30.42
C LEU A 347 -5.77 -18.05 -30.96
N ARG A 348 -6.12 -17.97 -32.24
CA ARG A 348 -6.92 -18.94 -32.98
C ARG A 348 -6.09 -19.55 -34.10
N ILE A 349 -6.30 -20.84 -34.32
CA ILE A 349 -5.68 -21.62 -35.39
C ILE A 349 -6.84 -22.33 -36.11
N GLU A 350 -7.07 -21.99 -37.37
CA GLU A 350 -8.14 -22.49 -38.22
C GLU A 350 -7.52 -23.00 -39.53
N GLY A 351 -7.16 -24.28 -39.56
CA GLY A 351 -6.24 -24.81 -40.57
C GLY A 351 -4.96 -23.98 -40.60
N ARG A 352 -4.56 -23.52 -41.79
CA ARG A 352 -3.36 -22.68 -41.98
C ARG A 352 -3.50 -21.23 -41.53
N ARG A 353 -4.70 -20.79 -41.12
CA ARG A 353 -4.92 -19.41 -40.69
C ARG A 353 -4.70 -19.30 -39.19
N VAL A 354 -3.73 -18.48 -38.81
CA VAL A 354 -3.46 -18.09 -37.42
C VAL A 354 -3.92 -16.64 -37.24
N SER A 355 -4.71 -16.35 -36.21
CA SER A 355 -5.17 -14.99 -35.90
C SER A 355 -5.19 -14.73 -34.40
N TRP A 356 -5.09 -13.47 -34.00
CA TRP A 356 -5.07 -13.03 -32.60
C TRP A 356 -5.67 -11.63 -32.46
N ILE A 357 -5.81 -11.16 -31.22
CA ILE A 357 -6.26 -9.80 -30.91
C ILE A 357 -5.12 -9.05 -30.23
N ARG A 358 -4.80 -7.86 -30.77
CA ARG A 358 -3.85 -6.91 -30.18
C ARG A 358 -4.34 -6.46 -28.82
N ARG A 359 -3.42 -6.21 -27.88
CA ARG A 359 -3.73 -5.55 -26.61
C ARG A 359 -2.94 -4.24 -26.53
N ALA A 360 -3.66 -3.14 -26.38
CA ALA A 360 -3.03 -1.84 -26.13
C ALA A 360 -2.35 -1.84 -24.74
N ARG A 361 -1.24 -1.12 -24.62
CA ARG A 361 -0.51 -0.94 -23.35
C ARG A 361 -0.12 0.52 -23.14
N VAL A 362 0.91 0.96 -23.86
CA VAL A 362 1.41 2.34 -23.78
C VAL A 362 0.47 3.22 -24.61
N ASP A 363 0.04 4.34 -24.03
CA ASP A 363 -0.84 5.33 -24.65
C ASP A 363 -2.19 4.79 -25.16
N GLY A 364 -2.61 3.61 -24.68
CA GLY A 364 -3.81 2.90 -25.15
C GLY A 364 -5.15 3.48 -24.69
N ASP A 365 -5.14 4.56 -23.89
CA ASP A 365 -6.34 5.14 -23.27
C ASP A 365 -7.02 6.21 -24.13
N GLY A 366 -6.47 6.55 -25.30
CA GLY A 366 -7.09 7.47 -26.25
C GLY A 366 -8.34 6.86 -26.90
N TRP A 367 -9.40 7.66 -27.01
CA TRP A 367 -10.69 7.28 -27.62
C TRP A 367 -11.11 8.20 -28.78
N ASP A 368 -10.18 9.03 -29.24
CA ASP A 368 -10.36 10.01 -30.30
C ASP A 368 -10.31 9.39 -31.71
N GLY A 369 -9.77 8.18 -31.83
CA GLY A 369 -9.65 7.43 -33.08
C GLY A 369 -10.69 6.31 -33.27
N PRO A 370 -10.72 5.70 -34.48
CA PRO A 370 -11.59 4.57 -34.79
C PRO A 370 -11.15 3.24 -34.15
N ASP A 371 -9.93 3.17 -33.60
CA ASP A 371 -9.38 2.02 -32.88
C ASP A 371 -8.52 2.53 -31.71
N VAL A 372 -8.22 1.64 -30.76
CA VAL A 372 -7.33 1.96 -29.62
C VAL A 372 -5.93 2.32 -30.13
N PRO A 373 -5.26 3.36 -29.59
CA PRO A 373 -3.94 3.75 -30.05
C PRO A 373 -2.94 2.60 -30.04
N LEU A 374 -2.02 2.64 -31.01
CA LEU A 374 -1.01 1.62 -31.16
C LEU A 374 0.07 1.71 -30.06
N GLY A 375 0.46 2.93 -29.70
CA GLY A 375 1.56 3.19 -28.75
C GLY A 375 2.94 2.80 -29.28
N GLU A 376 3.06 2.52 -30.59
CA GLU A 376 4.29 2.14 -31.29
C GLU A 376 4.33 2.84 -32.66
N ALA A 377 5.51 2.93 -33.27
CA ALA A 377 5.65 3.53 -34.60
C ALA A 377 5.00 2.68 -35.72
N ARG A 378 4.89 1.36 -35.51
CA ARG A 378 4.26 0.42 -36.43
C ARG A 378 3.69 -0.79 -35.70
N GLU A 379 2.64 -1.38 -36.26
CA GLU A 379 2.11 -2.64 -35.76
C GLU A 379 2.98 -3.79 -36.29
N ALA A 380 3.44 -4.67 -35.40
CA ALA A 380 4.28 -5.80 -35.75
C ALA A 380 4.19 -6.93 -34.72
N TYR A 381 4.27 -8.16 -35.19
CA TYR A 381 4.24 -9.38 -34.38
C TYR A 381 5.32 -10.35 -34.82
N LEU A 382 5.81 -11.17 -33.88
CA LEU A 382 6.69 -12.29 -34.13
C LEU A 382 5.91 -13.59 -33.92
N LEU A 383 5.66 -14.33 -34.99
CA LEU A 383 5.02 -15.64 -34.98
C LEU A 383 6.06 -16.75 -35.07
N ARG A 384 5.88 -17.80 -34.28
CA ARG A 384 6.72 -19.00 -34.25
C ARG A 384 5.88 -20.25 -34.28
N LEU A 385 6.28 -21.22 -35.09
CA LEU A 385 5.90 -22.63 -34.93
C LEU A 385 7.10 -23.35 -34.32
N SER A 386 6.87 -24.12 -33.26
CA SER A 386 7.93 -24.85 -32.59
C SER A 386 7.52 -26.26 -32.20
N ARG A 387 8.48 -27.20 -32.15
CA ARG A 387 8.29 -28.56 -31.65
C ARG A 387 9.42 -28.93 -30.72
N GLY A 388 9.09 -29.48 -29.55
CA GLY A 388 10.11 -29.84 -28.55
C GLY A 388 11.01 -28.67 -28.11
N GLY A 389 10.56 -27.42 -28.30
CA GLY A 389 11.35 -26.21 -28.05
C GLY A 389 12.16 -25.69 -29.25
N GLU A 390 12.30 -26.48 -30.32
CA GLU A 390 12.96 -26.05 -31.55
C GLU A 390 12.00 -25.28 -32.47
N VAL A 391 12.49 -24.20 -33.08
CA VAL A 391 11.70 -23.35 -33.98
C VAL A 391 11.72 -23.93 -35.39
N ILE A 392 10.55 -24.31 -35.90
CA ILE A 392 10.32 -24.84 -37.25
C ILE A 392 10.11 -23.70 -38.24
N HIS A 393 9.35 -22.68 -37.83
CA HIS A 393 9.06 -21.51 -38.65
C HIS A 393 9.03 -20.26 -37.78
N GLN A 394 9.58 -19.17 -38.31
CA GLN A 394 9.54 -17.87 -37.64
C GLN A 394 9.34 -16.77 -38.67
N VAL A 395 8.38 -15.88 -38.42
CA VAL A 395 8.07 -14.78 -39.32
C VAL A 395 7.63 -13.55 -38.53
N GLN A 396 7.99 -12.37 -39.04
CA GLN A 396 7.42 -11.11 -38.56
C GLN A 396 6.25 -10.70 -39.45
N VAL A 397 5.15 -10.27 -38.85
CA VAL A 397 3.92 -9.92 -39.58
C VAL A 397 3.40 -8.55 -39.12
N PRO A 398 2.89 -7.70 -40.02
CA PRO A 398 2.46 -6.34 -39.70
C PRO A 398 0.99 -6.24 -39.24
N VAL A 399 0.24 -7.34 -39.28
CA VAL A 399 -1.19 -7.40 -38.98
C VAL A 399 -1.50 -8.59 -38.07
N PRO A 400 -2.62 -8.59 -37.32
CA PRO A 400 -2.91 -9.62 -36.32
C PRO A 400 -3.43 -10.95 -36.90
N GLU A 401 -2.96 -11.30 -38.10
CA GLU A 401 -3.24 -12.57 -38.75
C GLU A 401 -2.08 -13.00 -39.65
N TYR A 402 -1.97 -14.32 -39.83
CA TYR A 402 -0.99 -14.92 -40.73
C TYR A 402 -1.53 -16.22 -41.30
N ARG A 403 -1.35 -16.40 -42.61
CA ARG A 403 -1.59 -17.68 -43.27
C ARG A 403 -0.27 -18.41 -43.43
N VAL A 404 -0.11 -19.53 -42.73
CA VAL A 404 1.10 -20.35 -42.80
C VAL A 404 1.23 -20.94 -44.22
N PRO A 405 2.44 -20.88 -44.84
CA PRO A 405 2.70 -21.51 -46.12
C PRO A 405 2.38 -23.01 -46.08
N GLU A 406 1.90 -23.54 -47.20
CA GLU A 406 1.47 -24.94 -47.30
C GLU A 406 2.64 -25.89 -46.97
N GLU A 407 3.84 -25.62 -47.48
CA GLU A 407 5.02 -26.46 -47.19
C GLU A 407 5.36 -26.50 -45.69
N VAL A 408 5.30 -25.35 -45.02
CA VAL A 408 5.61 -25.23 -43.59
C VAL A 408 4.55 -25.94 -42.76
N TRP A 409 3.28 -25.73 -43.11
CA TRP A 409 2.15 -26.35 -42.40
C TRP A 409 2.17 -27.86 -42.54
N SER A 410 2.36 -28.37 -43.76
CA SER A 410 2.44 -29.81 -44.03
C SER A 410 3.63 -30.46 -43.31
N ALA A 411 4.80 -29.81 -43.29
CA ALA A 411 5.96 -30.30 -42.53
C ALA A 411 5.73 -30.25 -41.00
N ALA A 412 5.03 -29.23 -40.51
CA ALA A 412 4.63 -29.13 -39.11
C ALA A 412 3.61 -30.22 -38.72
N LEU A 413 2.67 -30.59 -39.60
CA LEU A 413 1.75 -31.70 -39.35
C LEU A 413 2.46 -33.06 -39.41
N ALA A 414 3.30 -33.29 -40.41
CA ALA A 414 3.96 -34.58 -40.64
C ALA A 414 4.85 -35.01 -39.46
N GLY A 415 5.42 -34.06 -38.73
CA GLY A 415 6.20 -34.37 -37.53
C GLY A 415 5.41 -34.34 -36.22
N GLY A 416 4.07 -34.32 -36.29
CA GLY A 416 3.17 -34.40 -35.14
C GLY A 416 2.91 -33.07 -34.46
N ALA A 417 2.55 -33.14 -33.17
CA ALA A 417 2.22 -31.99 -32.33
C ALA A 417 3.22 -30.83 -32.46
N PHE A 418 2.72 -29.60 -32.56
CA PHE A 418 3.54 -28.39 -32.55
C PHE A 418 2.83 -27.25 -31.83
N THR A 419 3.61 -26.27 -31.36
CA THR A 419 3.09 -25.08 -30.69
C THR A 419 3.14 -23.89 -31.65
N VAL A 420 2.04 -23.16 -31.76
CA VAL A 420 2.03 -21.83 -32.37
C VAL A 420 2.16 -20.79 -31.26
N ALA A 421 3.10 -19.86 -31.43
CA ALA A 421 3.37 -18.81 -30.48
C ALA A 421 3.40 -17.44 -31.18
N VAL A 422 2.77 -16.43 -30.59
CA VAL A 422 2.77 -15.06 -31.13
C VAL A 422 3.11 -14.05 -30.04
N ALA A 423 4.00 -13.10 -30.33
CA ALA A 423 4.31 -11.97 -29.47
C ALA A 423 4.18 -10.66 -30.25
N GLN A 424 3.66 -9.60 -29.62
CA GLN A 424 3.73 -8.25 -30.18
C GLN A 424 5.17 -7.72 -30.07
N LEU A 425 5.62 -7.02 -31.11
CA LEU A 425 6.91 -6.36 -31.16
C LEU A 425 6.76 -4.89 -30.78
N SER A 426 7.76 -4.40 -30.04
CA SER A 426 7.91 -3.00 -29.66
C SER A 426 9.26 -2.50 -30.12
N ASP A 427 9.31 -1.30 -30.68
CA ASP A 427 10.59 -0.64 -30.91
C ASP A 427 11.20 -0.21 -29.56
N GLN A 428 10.30 0.09 -28.62
CA GLN A 428 10.46 0.32 -27.17
C GLN A 428 11.21 -0.78 -26.42
N PHE A 429 10.81 -2.03 -26.65
CA PHE A 429 11.18 -3.16 -25.80
C PHE A 429 11.80 -4.35 -26.56
N GLY A 430 11.41 -4.57 -27.80
CA GLY A 430 11.53 -5.83 -28.52
C GLY A 430 10.26 -6.67 -28.38
N ALA A 431 10.38 -8.00 -28.45
CA ALA A 431 9.23 -8.89 -28.30
C ALA A 431 8.69 -8.90 -26.87
N GLY A 432 7.37 -8.76 -26.75
CA GLY A 432 6.62 -9.05 -25.53
C GLY A 432 6.56 -10.55 -25.21
N PRO A 433 5.77 -10.95 -24.19
CA PRO A 433 5.52 -12.36 -23.92
C PRO A 433 4.74 -12.99 -25.07
N PHE A 434 5.02 -14.28 -25.31
CA PHE A 434 4.31 -15.05 -26.32
C PHE A 434 3.01 -15.61 -25.74
N VAL A 435 1.89 -15.38 -26.43
CA VAL A 435 0.72 -16.26 -26.31
C VAL A 435 1.03 -17.55 -27.07
N ARG A 436 0.64 -18.70 -26.51
CA ARG A 436 0.94 -20.01 -27.07
C ARG A 436 -0.32 -20.85 -27.17
N ARG A 437 -0.41 -21.66 -28.21
CA ARG A 437 -1.44 -22.68 -28.37
C ARG A 437 -0.82 -23.90 -29.02
N ASP A 438 -1.00 -25.04 -28.36
CA ASP A 438 -0.58 -26.32 -28.91
C ASP A 438 -1.60 -26.76 -29.96
N PHE A 439 -1.08 -27.28 -31.07
CA PHE A 439 -1.84 -27.86 -32.15
C PHE A 439 -1.49 -29.35 -32.21
N ASN A 440 -2.51 -30.17 -32.01
CA ASN A 440 -2.43 -31.61 -32.17
C ASN A 440 -3.47 -32.00 -33.23
N ASP A 441 -3.03 -32.67 -34.30
CA ASP A 441 -3.91 -33.17 -35.37
C ASP A 441 -4.70 -34.44 -34.94
N GLY A 442 -5.08 -34.51 -33.67
CA GLY A 442 -5.59 -35.72 -33.03
C GLY A 442 -6.61 -35.43 -31.93
N ALA A 443 -7.63 -34.64 -32.27
CA ALA A 443 -8.94 -34.57 -31.61
C ALA A 443 -9.96 -33.92 -32.56
#